data_AF-A0A382PN93-F1
#
_entry.id   AF-A0A382PN93-F1
#
_cell.length_a   1.000
_cell.length_b   1.000
_cell.length_c   1.000
_cell.angle_alpha   90.00
_cell.angle_beta   90.00
_cell.angle_gamma   90.00
#
_symmetry.space_group_name_H-M   'P 1'
#
loop_
_entity.id
_entity.type
_entity.pdbx_description
1 polymer ?
#
loop_
_entity_poly.entity_id
_entity_poly.type
_entity_poly.pdbx_seq_one_letter_code
_entity_poly.pdbx_strand_id
1 'polypeptide(L)'
;VTIPSDLRIIRYVQLANTNVSPTANVYLEKKDTSYMTEYYNTPSTASGLPKYYGNWDAVYWVVSPTPDAAYEITMAYIKQPASITTSDSTTTYLSNKYQDLLLYGSLLEAYGYLKGPQNLVQYYQQSYQQALQSYAIEQQGRRRRDEYQDGVIRTPLKSPPPTQD
;
A
#
# COMPACT_ATOMS: atom_id res chain seq x y z
N VAL A 1 10.20 -7.42 16.10
CA VAL A 1 9.28 -6.27 16.24
C VAL A 1 7.91 -6.71 15.74
N THR A 2 6.79 -6.20 16.26
CA THR A 2 5.43 -6.61 15.82
C THR A 2 5.01 -5.81 14.59
N ILE A 3 4.38 -6.47 13.62
CA ILE A 3 3.79 -5.86 12.43
C ILE A 3 2.36 -5.40 12.76
N PRO A 4 1.93 -4.20 12.34
CA PRO A 4 0.52 -3.80 12.41
C PRO A 4 -0.39 -4.80 11.70
N SER A 5 -1.51 -5.17 12.31
CA SER A 5 -2.43 -6.19 11.78
C SER A 5 -3.03 -5.84 10.41
N ASP A 6 -3.05 -4.55 10.06
CA ASP A 6 -3.55 -4.02 8.81
C ASP A 6 -2.44 -3.71 7.81
N LEU A 7 -1.19 -4.14 8.04
CA LEU A 7 -0.09 -3.90 7.10
C LEU A 7 -0.20 -4.78 5.85
N ARG A 8 -0.02 -4.18 4.66
CA ARG A 8 0.16 -4.90 3.39
C ARG A 8 1.58 -4.86 2.87
N ILE A 9 2.17 -3.66 2.82
CA ILE A 9 3.50 -3.45 2.24
C ILE A 9 4.21 -2.37 3.05
N ILE A 10 5.38 -2.69 3.61
CA ILE A 10 6.27 -1.68 4.20
C ILE A 10 6.86 -0.84 3.07
N ARG A 11 6.72 0.48 3.16
CA ARG A 11 7.36 1.44 2.24
C ARG A 11 8.75 1.81 2.72
N TYR A 12 8.85 2.24 3.97
CA TYR A 12 10.13 2.52 4.62
C TYR A 12 9.99 2.41 6.14
N VAL A 13 11.15 2.34 6.78
CA VAL A 13 11.31 2.25 8.22
C VAL A 13 12.46 3.14 8.63
N GLN A 14 12.28 3.88 9.71
CA GLN A 14 13.30 4.69 10.33
C GLN A 14 13.39 4.39 11.81
N LEU A 15 14.60 4.51 12.35
CA LEU A 15 14.88 4.50 13.77
C LEU A 15 15.37 5.87 14.22
N ALA A 16 14.89 6.34 15.37
CA ALA A 16 15.44 7.51 16.03
C ALA A 16 16.74 7.11 16.75
N ASN A 17 17.89 7.46 16.16
CA ASN A 17 19.20 7.18 16.75
C ASN A 17 19.50 8.16 17.89
N THR A 18 19.36 7.68 19.12
CA THR A 18 19.61 8.42 20.36
C THR A 18 21.07 8.40 20.80
N ASN A 19 21.94 7.68 20.09
CA ASN A 19 23.39 7.63 20.40
C ASN A 19 24.16 8.83 19.83
N VAL A 20 23.48 9.71 19.10
CA VAL A 20 24.04 10.94 18.51
C VAL A 20 23.26 12.15 18.98
N SER A 21 23.92 13.31 19.07
CA SER A 21 23.31 14.59 19.46
C SER A 21 23.47 15.63 18.35
N PRO A 22 22.38 16.14 17.74
CA PRO A 22 20.98 15.82 18.04
C PRO A 22 20.58 14.41 17.53
N THR A 23 19.48 13.87 18.08
CA THR A 23 18.88 12.61 17.62
C THR A 23 18.67 12.64 16.11
N ALA A 24 19.09 11.59 15.43
CA ALA A 24 19.02 11.48 13.97
C ALA A 24 18.10 10.34 13.53
N ASN A 25 17.25 10.57 12.54
CA ASN A 25 16.45 9.50 11.93
C ASN A 25 17.29 8.73 10.91
N VAL A 26 17.42 7.42 11.11
CA VAL A 26 18.19 6.53 10.23
C VAL A 26 17.26 5.58 9.53
N TYR A 27 17.32 5.53 8.20
CA TYR A 27 16.54 4.57 7.41
C TYR A 27 17.12 3.17 7.51
N LEU A 28 16.25 2.17 7.66
CA LEU A 28 16.62 0.76 7.54
C LEU A 28 16.50 0.31 6.09
N GLU A 29 17.45 -0.50 5.65
CA GLU A 29 17.40 -1.14 4.35
C GLU A 29 16.64 -2.46 4.43
N LYS A 30 15.74 -2.70 3.46
CA LYS A 30 15.07 -3.99 3.35
C LYS A 30 16.06 -5.03 2.84
N LYS A 31 16.26 -6.11 3.58
CA LYS A 31 17.09 -7.25 3.17
C LYS A 31 16.37 -8.57 3.41
N ASP A 32 16.85 -9.60 2.74
CA ASP A 32 16.41 -10.97 3.02
C ASP A 32 16.97 -11.46 4.37
N THR A 33 16.23 -12.35 5.02
CA THR A 33 16.61 -12.92 6.32
C THR A 33 17.91 -13.71 6.26
N SER A 34 18.22 -14.37 5.12
CA SER A 34 19.49 -15.07 4.92
C SER A 34 20.67 -14.10 4.95
N TYR A 35 20.58 -12.98 4.22
CA TYR A 35 21.59 -11.92 4.22
C TYR A 35 21.78 -11.34 5.63
N MET A 36 20.69 -11.09 6.35
CA MET A 36 20.74 -10.54 7.71
C MET A 36 21.39 -11.49 8.71
N THR A 37 21.23 -12.80 8.50
CA THR A 37 21.84 -13.86 9.33
C THR A 37 23.33 -14.00 9.05
N GLU A 38 23.76 -13.87 7.80
CA GLU A 38 25.18 -13.85 7.44
C GLU A 38 25.86 -12.57 7.94
N TYR A 39 25.20 -11.42 7.81
CA TYR A 39 25.71 -10.13 8.27
C TYR A 39 25.93 -10.08 9.79
N TYR A 40 25.08 -10.77 10.55
CA TYR A 40 25.09 -10.73 12.00
C TYR A 40 24.70 -12.09 12.58
N ASN A 41 25.70 -12.83 13.02
CA ASN A 41 25.61 -14.23 13.42
C ASN A 41 25.46 -14.45 14.94
N THR A 42 25.28 -13.37 15.72
CA THR A 42 25.13 -13.44 17.19
C THR A 42 23.75 -12.94 17.65
N PRO A 43 22.63 -13.49 17.11
CA PRO A 43 21.28 -13.05 17.48
C PRO A 43 21.08 -13.02 18.99
N SER A 44 20.27 -12.06 19.46
CA SER A 44 20.00 -11.81 20.89
C SER A 44 21.15 -11.17 21.69
N THR A 45 22.29 -10.86 21.06
CA THR A 45 23.39 -10.12 21.71
C THR A 45 23.37 -8.65 21.31
N ALA A 46 22.98 -7.74 22.22
CA ALA A 46 22.99 -6.29 21.97
C ALA A 46 24.25 -5.82 21.23
N SER A 47 24.11 -5.24 20.03
CA SER A 47 25.23 -5.01 19.12
C SER A 47 25.19 -3.68 18.35
N GLY A 48 24.15 -2.85 18.52
CA GLY A 48 24.11 -1.48 18.00
C GLY A 48 22.81 -1.10 17.32
N LEU A 49 22.76 0.11 16.75
CA LEU A 49 21.64 0.57 15.94
C LEU A 49 21.40 -0.38 14.73
N PRO A 50 20.19 -0.94 14.57
CA PRO A 50 19.86 -1.76 13.42
C PRO A 50 20.06 -1.02 12.09
N LYS A 51 20.48 -1.74 11.06
CA LYS A 51 20.66 -1.24 9.68
C LYS A 51 19.70 -1.88 8.70
N TYR A 52 19.29 -3.12 8.97
CA TYR A 52 18.47 -3.91 8.08
C TYR A 52 17.15 -4.28 8.74
N TYR A 53 16.11 -4.41 7.92
CA TYR A 53 14.85 -5.03 8.30
C TYR A 53 14.42 -6.09 7.26
N GLY A 54 13.69 -7.09 7.73
CA GLY A 54 13.15 -8.16 6.91
C GLY A 54 11.88 -8.74 7.50
N ASN A 55 11.05 -9.37 6.67
CA ASN A 55 9.88 -10.09 7.15
C ASN A 55 10.33 -11.41 7.78
N TRP A 56 9.82 -11.73 8.97
CA TRP A 56 10.12 -12.97 9.66
C TRP A 56 8.97 -13.96 9.56
N ASP A 57 7.76 -13.52 9.94
CA ASP A 57 6.53 -14.28 9.79
C ASP A 57 5.33 -13.33 9.60
N ALA A 58 4.11 -13.84 9.76
CA ALA A 58 2.89 -13.06 9.58
C ALA A 58 2.67 -11.95 10.63
N VAL A 59 3.34 -12.06 11.79
CA VAL A 59 3.16 -11.18 12.95
C VAL A 59 4.41 -10.35 13.23
N TYR A 60 5.58 -10.86 12.86
CA TYR A 60 6.86 -10.30 13.20
C TYR A 60 7.72 -10.01 11.97
N TRP A 61 8.51 -8.96 12.15
CA TRP A 61 9.61 -8.56 11.31
C TRP A 61 10.87 -8.53 12.15
N VAL A 62 11.98 -8.85 11.50
CA VAL A 62 13.30 -8.92 12.10
C VAL A 62 14.09 -7.67 11.75
N VAL A 63 14.95 -7.25 12.66
CA VAL A 63 15.92 -6.17 12.46
C VAL A 63 17.32 -6.70 12.78
N SER A 64 18.34 -6.16 12.11
CA SER A 64 19.74 -6.59 12.31
C SER A 64 20.71 -5.40 12.21
N PRO A 65 21.75 -5.31 13.08
CA PRO A 65 22.04 -6.21 14.20
C PRO A 65 21.01 -6.13 15.34
N THR A 66 21.13 -6.99 16.38
CA THR A 66 20.29 -6.87 17.58
C THR A 66 20.47 -5.47 18.19
N PRO A 67 19.39 -4.71 18.41
CA PRO A 67 19.48 -3.37 18.98
C PRO A 67 20.14 -3.40 20.36
N ASP A 68 21.03 -2.45 20.61
CA ASP A 68 21.68 -2.20 21.91
C ASP A 68 20.83 -1.39 22.88
N ALA A 69 19.83 -0.66 22.37
CA ALA A 69 18.88 0.12 23.15
C ALA A 69 17.47 0.04 22.54
N ALA A 70 16.48 0.55 23.28
CA ALA A 70 15.13 0.72 22.75
C ALA A 70 15.08 1.99 21.87
N TYR A 71 14.97 1.80 20.56
CA TYR A 71 14.83 2.88 19.58
C TYR A 71 13.37 3.10 19.19
N GLU A 72 12.97 4.35 19.03
CA GLU A 72 11.65 4.69 18.47
C GLU A 72 11.63 4.38 16.96
N ILE A 73 10.55 3.75 16.52
CA ILE A 73 10.38 3.29 15.13
C ILE A 73 9.33 4.16 14.43
N THR A 74 9.73 4.81 13.34
CA THR A 74 8.78 5.42 12.39
C THR A 74 8.64 4.49 11.19
N MET A 75 7.43 4.04 10.89
CA MET A 75 7.18 3.16 9.75
C MET A 75 6.06 3.71 8.86
N ALA A 76 6.35 3.81 7.56
CA ALA A 76 5.34 4.06 6.55
C ALA A 76 4.99 2.75 5.84
N TYR A 77 3.70 2.44 5.75
CA TYR A 77 3.22 1.23 5.11
C TYR A 77 1.91 1.47 4.36
N ILE A 78 1.65 0.60 3.37
CA ILE A 78 0.34 0.50 2.74
C ILE A 78 -0.55 -0.31 3.68
N LYS A 79 -1.60 0.34 4.16
CA LYS A 79 -2.61 -0.24 5.04
C LYS A 79 -3.70 -0.96 4.23
N GLN A 80 -4.11 -2.13 4.71
CA GLN A 80 -5.36 -2.76 4.31
C GLN A 80 -6.52 -1.91 4.86
N PRO A 81 -7.44 -1.44 4.00
CA PRO A 81 -8.64 -0.76 4.48
C PRO A 81 -9.47 -1.73 5.33
N ALA A 82 -10.16 -1.20 6.34
CA ALA A 82 -11.15 -2.01 7.04
C ALA A 82 -12.31 -2.37 6.11
N SER A 83 -13.16 -3.29 6.56
CA SER A 83 -14.32 -3.73 5.81
C SER A 83 -15.24 -2.56 5.49
N ILE A 84 -15.96 -2.62 4.36
CA ILE A 84 -17.03 -1.66 4.05
C ILE A 84 -18.16 -1.67 5.10
N THR A 85 -18.22 -2.73 5.92
CA THR A 85 -19.24 -2.90 6.97
C THR A 85 -18.83 -2.37 8.34
N THR A 86 -17.61 -1.85 8.53
CA THR A 86 -17.14 -1.29 9.81
C THR A 86 -17.38 0.22 9.93
N SER A 87 -17.25 0.78 11.13
CA SER A 87 -17.60 2.18 11.43
C SER A 87 -16.75 3.22 10.70
N ASP A 88 -15.53 2.87 10.28
CA ASP A 88 -14.64 3.68 9.47
C ASP A 88 -15.00 3.68 7.97
N SER A 89 -16.02 2.93 7.57
CA SER A 89 -16.65 2.99 6.24
C SER A 89 -17.18 4.37 5.85
N THR A 90 -17.22 5.33 6.77
CA THR A 90 -17.61 6.72 6.51
C THR A 90 -16.43 7.70 6.47
N THR A 91 -15.23 7.28 6.88
CA THR A 91 -14.07 8.18 7.02
C THR A 91 -12.96 7.89 6.02
N THR A 92 -12.95 6.72 5.37
CA THR A 92 -11.90 6.42 4.39
C THR A 92 -11.94 7.33 3.16
N TYR A 93 -10.80 7.47 2.48
CA TYR A 93 -10.71 8.23 1.23
C TYR A 93 -11.63 7.66 0.14
N LEU A 94 -11.68 6.32 0.00
CA LEU A 94 -12.59 5.66 -0.93
C LEU A 94 -14.06 5.95 -0.57
N SER A 95 -14.43 5.83 0.69
CA SER A 95 -15.79 6.10 1.18
C SER A 95 -16.24 7.55 1.01
N ASN A 96 -15.32 8.51 1.04
CA ASN A 96 -15.66 9.93 0.94
C ASN A 96 -15.56 10.50 -0.48
N LYS A 97 -14.75 9.89 -1.35
CA LYS A 97 -14.44 10.43 -2.68
C LYS A 97 -14.86 9.53 -3.85
N TYR A 98 -15.05 8.24 -3.61
CA TYR A 98 -15.34 7.21 -4.62
C TYR A 98 -16.48 6.29 -4.16
N GLN A 99 -17.59 6.90 -3.72
CA GLN A 99 -18.78 6.20 -3.23
C GLN A 99 -19.46 5.37 -4.34
N ASP A 100 -19.43 5.88 -5.56
CA ASP A 100 -19.93 5.23 -6.76
C ASP A 100 -19.17 3.94 -7.07
N LEU A 101 -17.84 3.94 -6.95
CA LEU A 101 -17.00 2.76 -7.12
C LEU A 101 -17.39 1.65 -6.12
N LEU A 102 -17.57 2.01 -4.85
CA LEU A 102 -18.00 1.07 -3.81
C LEU A 102 -19.41 0.55 -4.07
N LEU A 103 -20.33 1.42 -4.48
CA LEU A 103 -21.71 1.06 -4.81
C LEU A 103 -21.78 0.10 -6.00
N TYR A 104 -21.12 0.41 -7.13
CA TYR A 104 -21.15 -0.45 -8.30
C TYR A 104 -20.50 -1.82 -8.04
N GLY A 105 -19.40 -1.85 -7.28
CA GLY A 105 -18.77 -3.10 -6.87
C GLY A 105 -19.71 -3.97 -6.02
N SER A 106 -20.36 -3.37 -5.01
CA SER A 106 -21.30 -4.11 -4.14
C SER A 106 -22.54 -4.61 -4.89
N LEU A 107 -23.09 -3.82 -5.82
CA LEU A 107 -24.22 -4.25 -6.66
C LEU A 107 -23.82 -5.38 -7.61
N LEU A 108 -22.62 -5.30 -8.22
CA LEU A 108 -22.11 -6.36 -9.09
C LEU A 108 -22.00 -7.69 -8.34
N GLU A 109 -21.40 -7.69 -7.16
CA GLU A 109 -21.29 -8.89 -6.30
C GLU A 109 -22.66 -9.38 -5.84
N ALA A 110 -23.58 -8.48 -5.46
CA ALA A 110 -24.94 -8.84 -5.05
C ALA A 110 -25.72 -9.51 -6.20
N TYR A 111 -25.68 -8.95 -7.41
CA TYR A 111 -26.33 -9.57 -8.57
C TYR A 111 -25.65 -10.88 -8.98
N GLY A 112 -24.33 -11.00 -8.84
CA GLY A 112 -23.63 -12.27 -9.04
C GLY A 112 -24.11 -13.36 -8.07
N TYR A 113 -24.21 -13.03 -6.78
CA TYR A 113 -24.68 -13.95 -5.75
C TYR A 113 -26.15 -14.36 -5.94
N LEU A 114 -27.02 -13.39 -6.23
CA LEU A 114 -28.45 -13.62 -6.43
C LEU A 114 -28.80 -14.29 -7.77
N LYS A 115 -27.81 -14.52 -8.65
CA LYS A 115 -28.03 -14.94 -10.04
C LYS A 115 -28.99 -13.99 -10.76
N GLY A 116 -28.71 -12.70 -10.61
CA GLY A 116 -29.43 -11.63 -11.26
C GLY A 116 -29.38 -11.74 -12.79
N PRO A 117 -30.26 -11.00 -13.48
CA PRO A 117 -30.32 -11.06 -14.94
C PRO A 117 -29.00 -10.53 -15.54
N GLN A 118 -28.48 -11.25 -16.55
CA GLN A 118 -27.15 -11.04 -17.11
C GLN A 118 -26.92 -9.60 -17.61
N ASN A 119 -27.98 -8.93 -18.08
CA ASN A 119 -27.89 -7.54 -18.54
C ASN A 119 -27.52 -6.57 -17.40
N LEU A 120 -28.02 -6.78 -16.18
CA LEU A 120 -27.70 -5.93 -15.04
C LEU A 120 -26.29 -6.18 -14.53
N VAL A 121 -25.86 -7.45 -14.49
CA VAL A 121 -24.48 -7.81 -14.16
C VAL A 121 -23.49 -7.12 -15.11
N GLN A 122 -23.75 -7.20 -16.42
CA GLN A 122 -22.92 -6.53 -17.42
C GLN A 122 -22.94 -5.00 -17.28
N TYR A 123 -24.12 -4.41 -17.01
CA TYR A 123 -24.25 -2.98 -16.79
C TYR A 123 -23.39 -2.50 -15.61
N TYR A 124 -23.54 -3.13 -14.43
CA TYR A 124 -22.76 -2.74 -13.24
C TYR A 124 -21.27 -3.06 -13.39
N GLN A 125 -20.91 -4.11 -14.12
CA GLN A 125 -19.51 -4.37 -14.45
C GLN A 125 -18.91 -3.23 -15.28
N GLN A 126 -19.63 -2.72 -16.28
CA GLN A 126 -19.18 -1.57 -17.07
C GLN A 126 -19.09 -0.29 -16.23
N SER A 127 -20.11 0.02 -15.43
CA SER A 127 -20.09 1.17 -14.51
C SER A 127 -18.95 1.09 -13.51
N TYR A 128 -18.68 -0.09 -12.94
CA TYR A 128 -17.55 -0.32 -12.04
C TYR A 128 -16.21 -0.09 -12.74
N GLN A 129 -16.01 -0.60 -13.95
CA GLN A 129 -14.76 -0.40 -14.69
C GLN A 129 -14.50 1.08 -15.01
N GLN A 130 -15.55 1.84 -15.34
CA GLN A 130 -15.43 3.28 -15.58
C GLN A 130 -15.03 4.03 -14.30
N ALA A 131 -15.69 3.77 -13.17
CA ALA A 131 -15.35 4.36 -11.88
C ALA A 131 -13.95 3.94 -11.39
N LEU A 132 -13.54 2.70 -11.68
CA LEU A 132 -12.21 2.21 -11.34
C LEU A 132 -11.11 2.90 -12.15
N GLN A 133 -11.36 3.20 -13.43
CA GLN A 133 -10.41 3.95 -14.26
C GLN A 133 -10.21 5.37 -13.75
N SER A 134 -11.29 6.09 -13.38
CA SER A 134 -11.16 7.44 -12.82
C SER A 134 -10.39 7.43 -11.50
N TYR A 135 -10.70 6.48 -10.61
CA TYR A 135 -9.96 6.27 -9.37
C TYR A 135 -8.47 5.96 -9.61
N ALA A 136 -8.17 5.05 -10.54
CA ALA A 136 -6.80 4.65 -10.84
C ALA A 136 -5.96 5.82 -11.39
N ILE A 137 -6.55 6.69 -12.22
CA ILE A 137 -5.87 7.89 -12.74
C ILE A 137 -5.50 8.83 -11.59
N GLU A 138 -6.43 9.07 -10.66
CA GLU A 138 -6.20 9.93 -9.49
C GLU A 138 -5.17 9.34 -8.52
N GLN A 139 -5.22 8.03 -8.26
CA GLN A 139 -4.23 7.36 -7.41
C GLN A 139 -2.82 7.39 -7.98
N GLN A 140 -2.68 7.40 -9.30
CA GLN A 140 -1.37 7.54 -9.94
C GLN A 140 -0.77 8.93 -9.73
N GLY A 141 -1.53 9.91 -9.19
CA GLY A 141 -1.02 11.22 -8.81
C GLY A 141 -0.43 12.01 -9.98
N ARG A 142 -0.72 11.60 -11.22
CA ARG A 142 -0.16 12.24 -12.42
C ARG A 142 -0.83 13.58 -12.63
N ARG A 143 -0.18 14.62 -12.14
CA ARG A 143 -0.42 15.96 -12.67
C ARG A 143 0.08 15.96 -14.11
N ARG A 144 -0.74 16.44 -15.05
CA ARG A 144 -0.57 16.43 -16.52
C ARG A 144 0.75 17.04 -17.08
N ARG A 145 1.73 17.34 -16.25
CA ARG A 145 2.94 18.10 -16.59
C ARG A 145 4.24 17.30 -16.58
N ASP A 146 4.23 16.02 -16.22
CA ASP A 146 5.47 15.22 -16.05
C ASP A 146 5.39 13.82 -16.70
N GLU A 147 4.70 13.69 -17.83
CA GLU A 147 4.45 12.38 -18.48
C GLU A 147 5.46 11.97 -19.57
N TYR A 148 6.58 12.69 -19.72
CA TYR A 148 7.65 12.30 -20.65
C TYR A 148 8.73 11.45 -19.97
N GLN A 149 8.35 10.28 -19.43
CA GLN A 149 9.29 9.19 -19.15
C GLN A 149 8.85 7.93 -19.89
N ASP A 150 9.82 7.28 -20.53
CA ASP A 150 9.63 6.04 -21.27
C ASP A 150 9.41 4.84 -20.32
N GLY A 151 8.54 3.90 -20.70
CA GLY A 151 8.24 2.67 -19.93
C GLY A 151 7.02 2.73 -18.98
N VAL A 152 6.24 3.81 -18.99
CA VAL A 152 5.13 3.99 -18.03
C VAL A 152 3.81 3.39 -18.55
N ILE A 153 3.09 2.64 -17.69
CA ILE A 153 1.75 2.07 -17.99
C ILE A 153 0.79 3.21 -18.35
N ARG A 154 0.18 3.14 -19.54
CA ARG A 154 -0.78 4.12 -20.04
C ARG A 154 -2.20 3.56 -19.93
N THR A 155 -3.08 4.28 -19.26
CA THR A 155 -4.52 4.02 -19.38
C THR A 155 -4.93 4.43 -20.80
N PRO A 156 -5.50 3.54 -21.63
CA PRO A 156 -5.92 3.91 -22.97
C PRO A 156 -7.08 4.91 -22.87
N LEU A 157 -6.79 6.20 -23.05
CA LEU A 157 -7.82 7.21 -23.22
C LEU A 157 -8.32 7.09 -24.67
N LYS A 158 -9.58 6.67 -24.84
CA LYS A 158 -10.22 6.68 -26.17
C LYS A 158 -10.41 8.15 -26.60
N SER A 159 -9.45 8.69 -27.34
CA SER A 159 -9.57 9.98 -28.01
C SER A 159 -10.47 9.83 -29.23
N PRO A 160 -11.69 10.40 -29.26
CA PRO A 160 -12.44 10.46 -30.50
C PRO A 160 -11.65 11.31 -31.52
N PRO A 161 -11.60 10.90 -32.79
CA PRO A 161 -10.92 11.68 -33.83
C PRO A 161 -11.57 13.06 -33.95
N PRO A 162 -10.78 14.14 -34.15
CA PRO A 162 -11.32 15.46 -34.38
C PRO A 162 -11.99 15.46 -35.76
N THR A 163 -13.32 15.52 -35.75
CA THR A 163 -14.22 15.64 -36.92
C THR A 163 -14.17 14.47 -37.92
N GLN A 164 -15.31 13.77 -38.05
CA GLN A 164 -15.67 13.10 -39.30
C GLN A 164 -16.38 14.15 -40.14
N ASP A 165 -15.75 14.56 -41.24
CA ASP A 165 -16.49 15.16 -42.36
C ASP A 165 -17.45 14.12 -42.97
#